data_AF-A0A3B8U4H3-F1
#
_entry.id   AF-A0A3B8U4H3-F1
#
_cell.length_a   1.000
_cell.length_b   1.000
_cell.length_c   1.000
_cell.angle_alpha   90.00
_cell.angle_beta   90.00
_cell.angle_gamma   90.00
#
_symmetry.space_group_name_H-M   'P 1'
#
loop_
_entity.id
_entity.type
_entity.pdbx_description
1 polymer ?
#
loop_
_entity_poly.entity_id
_entity_poly.type
_entity_poly.pdbx_seq_one_letter_code
_entity_poly.pdbx_strand_id
1 'polypeptide(L)'
;MIDVKYTIASMISVCILTKNSSATLEKTLASLSLFAEVVILDNGSTDDTLKIARTFPHVTIYEERFHGFGPLRNLAAKKASHDWILALDSDEVLSAALQKEIKGLSLERGRIYSLSRHNFYQDKRIKGCGWDRDRVLRLYLRGDTQYSDAPVHEAIEKK
;
A
#
# COMPACT_ATOMS: atom_id res chain seq x y z
N MET A 1 33.39 0.43 -10.78
CA MET A 1 32.79 1.19 -9.68
C MET A 1 31.33 0.74 -9.59
N ILE A 2 31.01 -0.14 -8.64
CA ILE A 2 29.64 -0.62 -8.44
C ILE A 2 29.07 0.22 -7.30
N ASP A 3 28.19 1.15 -7.65
CA ASP A 3 27.51 2.02 -6.70
C ASP A 3 26.23 1.27 -6.25
N VAL A 4 26.35 0.42 -5.23
CA VAL A 4 25.19 -0.29 -4.67
C VAL A 4 24.39 0.71 -3.85
N LYS A 5 23.52 1.49 -4.51
CA LYS A 5 22.54 2.34 -3.85
C LYS A 5 21.36 1.49 -3.40
N TYR A 6 21.46 0.87 -2.24
CA TYR A 6 20.25 0.44 -1.53
C TYR A 6 19.46 1.69 -1.16
N THR A 7 18.37 1.92 -1.87
CA THR A 7 17.43 2.99 -1.53
C THR A 7 16.53 2.49 -0.42
N ILE A 8 16.12 3.33 0.53
CA ILE A 8 15.19 2.94 1.60
C ILE A 8 13.92 2.30 1.04
N ALA A 9 13.47 2.74 -0.12
CA ALA A 9 12.31 2.16 -0.78
C ALA A 9 12.51 0.70 -1.25
N SER A 10 13.74 0.23 -1.45
CA SER A 10 14.02 -1.19 -1.69
C SER A 10 13.89 -2.05 -0.43
N MET A 11 13.71 -1.44 0.75
CA MET A 11 13.47 -2.11 2.04
C MET A 11 12.01 -1.98 2.50
N ILE A 12 11.11 -1.47 1.65
CA ILE A 12 9.69 -1.33 1.94
C ILE A 12 8.91 -2.27 1.02
N SER A 13 8.03 -3.09 1.59
CA SER A 13 7.03 -3.85 0.83
C SER A 13 5.73 -3.06 0.77
N VAL A 14 5.18 -2.86 -0.42
CA VAL A 14 3.84 -2.27 -0.56
C VAL A 14 2.80 -3.39 -0.48
N CYS A 15 1.80 -3.25 0.38
CA CYS A 15 0.74 -4.24 0.56
C CYS A 15 -0.61 -3.67 0.12
N ILE A 16 -1.24 -4.32 -0.86
CA ILE A 16 -2.49 -3.87 -1.50
C ILE A 16 -3.54 -4.97 -1.37
N LEU A 17 -4.73 -4.60 -0.91
CA LEU A 17 -5.91 -5.47 -0.97
C LEU A 17 -6.64 -5.20 -2.28
N THR A 18 -7.11 -6.24 -2.96
CA THR A 18 -7.80 -6.10 -4.27
C THR A 18 -9.09 -6.90 -4.32
N LYS A 19 -10.09 -6.33 -5.01
CA LYS A 19 -11.34 -6.99 -5.39
C LYS A 19 -12.00 -6.20 -6.53
N ASN A 20 -11.96 -6.73 -7.73
CA ASN A 20 -12.52 -6.10 -8.92
C ASN A 20 -12.01 -4.66 -9.15
N SER A 21 -10.69 -4.48 -9.06
CA SER A 21 -9.99 -3.19 -9.14
C SER A 21 -9.40 -2.90 -10.53
N SER A 22 -9.86 -3.58 -11.60
CA SER A 22 -9.26 -3.47 -12.94
C SER A 22 -9.25 -2.05 -13.52
N ALA A 23 -10.20 -1.20 -13.11
CA ALA A 23 -10.29 0.19 -13.57
C ALA A 23 -9.17 1.11 -13.04
N THR A 24 -8.54 0.76 -11.92
CA THR A 24 -7.59 1.64 -11.21
C THR A 24 -6.22 1.01 -11.01
N LEU A 25 -6.17 -0.32 -10.88
CA LEU A 25 -4.98 -1.04 -10.41
C LEU A 25 -3.75 -0.78 -11.28
N GLU A 26 -3.90 -0.67 -12.60
CA GLU A 26 -2.77 -0.40 -13.50
C GLU A 26 -2.06 0.92 -13.16
N LYS A 27 -2.85 1.99 -12.92
CA LYS A 27 -2.31 3.31 -12.54
C LYS A 27 -1.66 3.27 -11.16
N THR A 28 -2.28 2.55 -10.22
CA THR A 28 -1.73 2.32 -8.88
C THR A 28 -0.37 1.64 -8.98
N LEU A 29 -0.29 0.47 -9.62
CA LEU A 29 0.95 -0.30 -9.75
C LEU A 29 2.04 0.45 -10.53
N ALA A 30 1.69 1.18 -11.59
CA ALA A 30 2.64 2.02 -12.33
C ALA A 30 3.32 3.08 -11.44
N SER A 31 2.61 3.60 -10.42
CA SER A 31 3.16 4.56 -9.47
C SER A 31 4.11 3.96 -8.43
N LEU A 32 4.24 2.63 -8.38
CA LEU A 32 5.02 1.89 -7.39
C LEU A 32 6.37 1.39 -7.90
N SER A 33 6.80 1.83 -9.08
CA SER A 33 8.08 1.43 -9.72
C SER A 33 9.33 1.66 -8.86
N LEU A 34 9.23 2.45 -7.78
CA LEU A 34 10.30 2.68 -6.83
C LEU A 34 10.52 1.48 -5.87
N PHE A 35 9.49 0.69 -5.59
CA PHE A 35 9.54 -0.37 -4.59
C PHE A 35 9.99 -1.68 -5.22
N ALA A 36 10.83 -2.41 -4.50
CA ALA A 36 11.32 -3.71 -4.96
C ALA A 36 10.25 -4.81 -4.89
N GLU A 37 9.21 -4.63 -4.07
CA GLU A 37 8.18 -5.62 -3.81
C GLU A 37 6.81 -4.96 -3.62
N VAL A 38 5.83 -5.50 -4.33
CA VAL A 38 4.40 -5.23 -4.11
C VAL A 38 3.70 -6.56 -3.85
N VAL A 39 3.04 -6.67 -2.70
CA VAL A 39 2.21 -7.80 -2.32
C VAL A 39 0.75 -7.44 -2.58
N ILE A 40 0.12 -8.18 -3.49
CA ILE A 40 -1.32 -8.12 -3.69
C ILE A 40 -1.96 -9.27 -2.93
N LEU A 41 -2.94 -8.96 -2.08
CA LEU A 41 -3.86 -9.93 -1.51
C LEU A 41 -5.23 -9.73 -2.16
N ASP A 42 -5.57 -10.62 -3.07
CA ASP A 42 -6.82 -10.60 -3.81
C ASP A 42 -7.92 -11.37 -3.06
N ASN A 43 -9.13 -10.84 -3.10
CA ASN A 43 -10.30 -11.41 -2.45
C ASN A 43 -11.32 -12.00 -3.43
N GLY A 44 -10.81 -12.64 -4.49
CA GLY A 44 -11.57 -13.36 -5.50
C GLY A 44 -12.07 -12.45 -6.60
N SER A 45 -11.21 -11.59 -7.15
CA SER A 45 -11.56 -10.77 -8.31
C SER A 45 -12.00 -11.65 -9.49
N THR A 46 -13.03 -11.19 -10.20
CA THR A 46 -13.61 -11.88 -11.36
C THR A 46 -13.46 -11.08 -12.65
N ASP A 47 -12.90 -9.88 -12.57
CA ASP A 47 -12.56 -9.02 -13.69
C ASP A 47 -11.06 -9.15 -14.06
N ASP A 48 -10.55 -8.21 -14.85
CA ASP A 48 -9.16 -8.21 -15.31
C ASP A 48 -8.11 -7.84 -14.22
N THR A 49 -8.50 -7.67 -12.95
CA THR A 49 -7.59 -7.25 -11.85
C THR A 49 -6.34 -8.12 -11.77
N LEU A 50 -6.49 -9.44 -11.72
CA LEU A 50 -5.36 -10.37 -11.60
C LEU A 50 -4.55 -10.43 -12.90
N LYS A 51 -5.18 -10.21 -14.06
CA LYS A 51 -4.48 -10.14 -15.34
C LYS A 51 -3.57 -8.92 -15.40
N ILE A 52 -4.07 -7.76 -14.96
CA ILE A 52 -3.29 -6.52 -14.83
C ILE A 52 -2.15 -6.71 -13.85
N ALA A 53 -2.41 -7.23 -12.64
CA ALA A 53 -1.38 -7.47 -11.63
C ALA A 53 -0.19 -8.28 -12.16
N ARG A 54 -0.45 -9.34 -12.93
CA ARG A 54 0.58 -10.24 -13.49
C ARG A 54 1.50 -9.58 -14.52
N THR A 55 1.16 -8.41 -15.07
CA THR A 55 2.05 -7.71 -16.01
C THR A 55 3.19 -6.97 -15.31
N PHE A 56 3.11 -6.80 -13.99
CA PHE A 56 4.12 -6.10 -13.19
C PHE A 56 5.09 -7.09 -12.55
N PRO A 57 6.40 -7.06 -12.88
CA PRO A 57 7.35 -8.11 -12.50
C PRO A 57 7.70 -8.16 -11.01
N HIS A 58 7.47 -7.06 -10.28
CA HIS A 58 7.75 -6.92 -8.84
C HIS A 58 6.50 -7.18 -7.98
N VAL A 59 5.41 -7.65 -8.58
CA VAL A 59 4.16 -7.98 -7.90
C VAL A 59 4.10 -9.47 -7.59
N THR A 60 3.86 -9.81 -6.32
CA THR A 60 3.48 -11.16 -5.90
C THR A 60 2.02 -11.17 -5.50
N ILE A 61 1.26 -12.12 -6.04
CA ILE A 61 -0.19 -12.23 -5.83
C ILE A 61 -0.47 -13.39 -4.88
N TYR A 62 -1.27 -13.12 -3.85
CA TYR A 62 -1.88 -14.10 -2.98
C TYR A 62 -3.39 -13.96 -3.07
N GLU A 63 -4.10 -15.07 -2.90
CA GLU A 63 -5.56 -15.10 -2.87
C GLU A 63 -6.02 -15.51 -1.47
N GLU A 64 -7.05 -14.85 -0.97
CA GLU A 64 -7.64 -15.12 0.34
C GLU A 64 -9.16 -14.87 0.29
N ARG A 65 -9.94 -15.49 1.19
CA ARG A 65 -11.36 -15.14 1.34
C ARG A 65 -11.52 -13.90 2.22
N PHE A 66 -12.50 -13.06 1.91
CA PHE A 66 -12.77 -11.90 2.75
C PHE A 66 -13.24 -12.33 4.14
N HIS A 67 -12.52 -11.87 5.16
CA HIS A 67 -12.88 -12.05 6.57
C HIS A 67 -12.58 -10.80 7.42
N GLY A 68 -12.53 -9.63 6.78
CA GLY A 68 -12.30 -8.33 7.42
C GLY A 68 -11.05 -7.60 6.91
N PHE A 69 -11.12 -6.28 6.76
CA PHE A 69 -10.00 -5.49 6.23
C PHE A 69 -8.77 -5.54 7.14
N GLY A 70 -8.93 -5.36 8.46
CA GLY A 70 -7.83 -5.43 9.42
C GLY A 70 -7.07 -6.76 9.37
N PRO A 71 -7.75 -7.92 9.53
CA PRO A 71 -7.14 -9.24 9.38
C PRO A 71 -6.43 -9.44 8.04
N LEU A 72 -7.02 -9.00 6.92
CA LEU A 72 -6.40 -9.11 5.60
C LEU A 72 -5.18 -8.21 5.43
N ARG A 73 -5.18 -6.98 5.97
CA ARG A 73 -3.99 -6.11 6.00
C ARG A 73 -2.85 -6.76 6.76
N ASN A 74 -3.16 -7.35 7.90
CA ASN A 74 -2.18 -8.09 8.70
C ASN A 74 -1.65 -9.33 7.96
N LEU A 75 -2.53 -10.04 7.24
CA LEU A 75 -2.11 -11.18 6.43
C LEU A 75 -1.19 -10.75 5.27
N ALA A 76 -1.55 -9.70 4.53
CA ALA A 76 -0.70 -9.16 3.47
C ALA A 76 0.67 -8.73 4.02
N ALA A 77 0.69 -8.02 5.16
CA ALA A 77 1.92 -7.63 5.85
C ALA A 77 2.77 -8.83 6.28
N LYS A 78 2.18 -9.97 6.66
CA LYS A 78 2.92 -11.21 6.98
C LYS A 78 3.51 -11.89 5.74
N LYS A 79 2.92 -11.68 4.55
CA LYS A 79 3.40 -12.25 3.28
C LYS A 79 4.52 -11.44 2.63
N ALA A 80 4.73 -10.19 3.05
CA ALA A 80 5.81 -9.33 2.61
C ALA A 80 7.19 -9.88 2.98
N SER A 81 8.18 -9.64 2.13
CA SER A 81 9.58 -10.02 2.39
C SER A 81 10.30 -9.02 3.30
N HIS A 82 9.87 -7.74 3.30
CA HIS A 82 10.46 -6.68 4.14
C HIS A 82 9.58 -6.36 5.35
N ASP A 83 10.20 -5.82 6.40
CA ASP A 83 9.49 -5.50 7.65
C ASP A 83 8.80 -4.13 7.65
N TRP A 84 9.29 -3.19 6.83
CA TRP A 84 8.61 -1.94 6.60
C TRP A 84 7.51 -2.13 5.57
N ILE A 85 6.29 -1.83 5.98
CA ILE A 85 5.09 -2.03 5.18
C ILE A 85 4.50 -0.67 4.82
N LEU A 86 4.27 -0.46 3.53
CA LEU A 86 3.38 0.59 3.05
C LEU A 86 2.03 -0.05 2.66
N ALA A 87 1.00 0.14 3.49
CA ALA A 87 -0.35 -0.27 3.14
C ALA A 87 -0.97 0.75 2.17
N LEU A 88 -1.51 0.29 1.04
CA LEU A 88 -2.13 1.14 0.02
C LEU A 88 -3.44 0.53 -0.47
N ASP A 89 -4.41 1.35 -0.86
CA ASP A 89 -5.63 0.88 -1.50
C ASP A 89 -5.40 0.69 -3.02
N SER A 90 -6.19 -0.18 -3.67
CA SER A 90 -6.01 -0.54 -5.09
C SER A 90 -6.36 0.56 -6.09
N ASP A 91 -6.84 1.69 -5.60
CA ASP A 91 -7.21 2.90 -6.33
C ASP A 91 -6.40 4.15 -5.92
N GLU A 92 -5.44 3.99 -5.01
CA GLU A 92 -4.54 5.06 -4.58
C GLU A 92 -3.28 5.10 -5.47
N VAL A 93 -2.87 6.29 -5.90
CA VAL A 93 -1.73 6.52 -6.79
C VAL A 93 -0.70 7.40 -6.08
N LEU A 94 0.55 6.95 -5.99
CA LEU A 94 1.62 7.73 -5.38
C LEU A 94 2.05 8.88 -6.29
N SER A 95 1.92 10.11 -5.80
CA SER A 95 2.45 11.28 -6.49
C SER A 95 3.98 11.23 -6.58
N ALA A 96 4.54 11.85 -7.63
CA ALA A 96 5.99 11.95 -7.79
C ALA A 96 6.67 12.66 -6.60
N ALA A 97 5.98 13.62 -5.98
CA ALA A 97 6.45 14.31 -4.77
C ALA A 97 6.57 13.34 -3.59
N LEU A 98 5.53 12.55 -3.33
CA LEU A 98 5.55 11.54 -2.26
C LEU A 98 6.60 10.46 -2.51
N GLN A 99 6.75 10.00 -3.75
CA GLN A 99 7.83 9.06 -4.11
C GLN A 99 9.21 9.65 -3.77
N LYS A 100 9.46 10.93 -4.09
CA LYS A 100 10.70 11.61 -3.75
C LYS A 100 10.90 11.73 -2.25
N GLU A 101 9.85 12.06 -1.49
CA GLU A 101 9.89 12.11 -0.02
C GLU A 101 10.25 10.75 0.57
N ILE A 102 9.61 9.66 0.12
CA ILE A 102 9.90 8.29 0.59
C ILE A 102 11.35 7.90 0.29
N LYS A 103 11.90 8.26 -0.89
CA LYS A 103 13.32 7.99 -1.21
C LYS A 103 14.30 8.66 -0.24
N GLY A 104 13.96 9.85 0.24
CA GLY A 104 14.80 10.64 1.15
C GLY A 104 14.53 10.37 2.63
N LEU A 105 13.55 9.52 2.96
CA LEU A 105 13.14 9.28 4.33
C LEU A 105 14.11 8.34 5.03
N SER A 106 14.53 8.71 6.24
CA SER A 106 15.18 7.77 7.17
C SER A 106 14.11 7.13 8.03
N LEU A 107 13.88 5.82 7.84
CA LEU A 107 12.87 5.08 8.60
C LEU A 107 13.40 4.76 10.00
N GLU A 108 12.65 5.16 11.02
CA GLU A 108 13.01 4.99 12.42
C GLU A 108 12.04 4.02 13.10
N ARG A 109 12.59 3.01 13.78
CA ARG A 109 11.81 2.08 14.59
C ARG A 109 10.99 2.83 15.64
N GLY A 110 9.76 2.36 15.91
CA GLY A 110 8.83 3.01 16.84
C GLY A 110 8.05 4.20 16.26
N ARG A 111 8.31 4.59 15.01
CA ARG A 111 7.50 5.59 14.29
C ARG A 111 6.51 4.95 13.33
N ILE A 112 5.36 5.60 13.19
CA ILE A 112 4.35 5.32 12.16
C ILE A 112 4.22 6.58 11.32
N TYR A 113 4.33 6.45 10.01
CA TYR A 113 4.29 7.58 9.09
C TYR A 113 2.89 7.67 8.46
N SER A 114 2.35 8.90 8.48
CA SER A 114 1.09 9.21 7.81
C SER A 114 1.32 9.80 6.43
N LEU A 115 0.44 9.45 5.50
CA LEU A 115 0.39 9.98 4.14
C LEU A 115 -0.78 10.96 4.03
N SER A 116 -0.58 12.04 3.30
CA SER A 116 -1.66 12.97 2.93
C SER A 116 -2.32 12.47 1.65
N ARG A 117 -3.64 12.29 1.66
CA ARG A 117 -4.41 11.78 0.53
C ARG A 117 -5.27 12.88 -0.10
N HIS A 118 -5.44 12.80 -1.41
CA HIS A 118 -6.42 13.60 -2.14
C HIS A 118 -7.54 12.68 -2.58
N ASN A 119 -8.77 12.94 -2.12
CA ASN A 119 -9.92 12.15 -2.51
C ASN A 119 -10.57 12.73 -3.78
N PHE A 120 -11.01 11.83 -4.64
CA PHE A 120 -11.68 12.15 -5.90
C PHE A 120 -13.05 11.48 -5.94
N TYR A 121 -14.03 12.18 -6.48
CA TYR A 121 -15.33 11.63 -6.82
C TYR A 121 -15.62 11.94 -8.28
N GLN A 122 -15.78 10.91 -9.11
CA GLN A 122 -15.94 11.05 -10.57
C GLN A 122 -14.88 11.98 -11.19
N ASP A 123 -13.61 11.70 -10.91
CA ASP A 123 -12.43 12.47 -11.35
C ASP A 123 -12.36 13.93 -10.85
N LYS A 124 -13.32 14.36 -10.02
CA LYS A 124 -13.29 15.68 -9.38
C LYS A 124 -12.71 15.56 -7.99
N ARG A 125 -11.60 16.25 -7.76
CA ARG A 125 -11.00 16.36 -6.43
C ARG A 125 -11.97 17.05 -5.47
N ILE A 126 -12.23 16.41 -4.34
CA ILE A 126 -12.99 17.01 -3.25
C ILE A 126 -12.05 17.95 -2.50
N LYS A 127 -12.46 19.21 -2.32
CA LYS A 127 -11.67 20.26 -1.64
C LYS A 127 -12.23 20.68 -0.27
N GLY A 128 -13.41 20.18 0.08
CA GLY A 128 -14.15 20.55 1.29
C GLY A 128 -14.43 19.36 2.21
N CYS A 129 -15.19 19.61 3.28
CA CYS A 129 -15.70 18.58 4.21
C CYS A 129 -14.63 17.72 4.89
N GLY A 130 -13.38 18.19 4.96
CA GLY A 130 -12.26 17.45 5.57
C GLY A 130 -11.74 16.29 4.72
N TRP A 131 -12.17 16.17 3.47
CA TRP A 131 -11.78 15.08 2.56
C TRP A 131 -10.64 15.47 1.60
N ASP A 132 -10.14 16.70 1.68
CA ASP A 132 -8.90 17.07 1.00
C ASP A 132 -7.75 17.04 1.98
N ARG A 133 -6.65 16.38 1.58
CA ARG A 133 -5.45 16.25 2.40
C ARG A 133 -5.74 15.58 3.75
N ASP A 134 -6.68 14.64 3.78
CA ASP A 134 -6.86 13.78 4.94
C ASP A 134 -5.58 12.95 5.15
N ARG A 135 -5.28 12.64 6.42
CA ARG A 135 -4.06 11.91 6.78
C ARG A 135 -4.40 10.51 7.23
N VAL A 136 -3.73 9.52 6.62
CA VAL A 136 -3.88 8.10 6.95
C VAL A 136 -2.53 7.53 7.37
N LEU A 137 -2.51 6.75 8.45
CA LEU A 137 -1.32 6.01 8.89
C LEU A 137 -1.16 4.79 8.00
N ARG A 138 -0.07 4.69 7.25
CA ARG A 138 0.10 3.64 6.21
C ARG A 138 1.50 3.08 6.09
N LEU A 139 2.54 3.78 6.55
CA LEU A 139 3.92 3.29 6.53
C LEU A 139 4.41 2.99 7.95
N TYR A 140 4.69 1.72 8.22
CA TYR A 140 4.91 1.21 9.57
C TYR A 140 5.82 -0.02 9.58
N LEU A 141 6.36 -0.35 10.76
CA LEU A 141 7.16 -1.55 10.98
C LEU A 141 6.26 -2.68 11.53
N ARG A 142 6.04 -3.75 10.75
CA ARG A 142 5.12 -4.84 11.11
C ARG A 142 5.52 -5.63 12.37
N GLY A 143 6.78 -5.53 12.79
CA GLY A 143 7.28 -6.16 14.02
C GLY A 143 6.73 -5.51 15.29
N ASP A 144 6.50 -4.19 15.25
CA ASP A 144 6.09 -3.38 16.41
C ASP A 144 4.61 -2.96 16.33
N THR A 145 4.00 -3.08 15.14
CA THR A 145 2.66 -2.56 14.86
C THR A 145 1.86 -3.52 13.99
N GLN A 146 0.54 -3.40 14.05
CA GLN A 146 -0.41 -4.15 13.24
C GLN A 146 -1.67 -3.33 13.00
N TYR A 147 -2.51 -3.76 12.08
CA TYR A 147 -3.90 -3.30 12.05
C TYR A 147 -4.72 -4.00 13.13
N SER A 148 -5.71 -3.31 13.70
CA SER A 148 -6.71 -3.92 14.58
C SER A 148 -7.51 -5.00 13.82
N ASP A 149 -8.08 -5.98 14.53
CA ASP A 149 -8.90 -7.05 13.93
C ASP A 149 -10.30 -6.57 13.46
N ALA A 150 -10.50 -5.27 13.31
CA ALA A 150 -11.76 -4.70 12.88
C ALA A 150 -12.09 -5.11 11.43
N PRO A 151 -13.34 -5.53 11.15
CA PRO A 151 -13.74 -5.92 9.79
C PRO A 151 -13.81 -4.73 8.84
N VAL A 152 -14.08 -3.53 9.36
CA VAL A 152 -14.11 -2.22 8.68
C VAL A 152 -13.58 -1.16 9.63
N HIS A 153 -13.08 -0.04 9.10
CA HIS A 153 -12.48 1.04 9.89
C HIS A 153 -11.29 0.57 10.74
N GLU A 154 -10.51 -0.35 10.18
CA GLU A 154 -9.28 -0.84 10.77
C GLU A 154 -8.28 0.30 10.99
N ALA A 155 -7.55 0.24 12.11
CA ALA A 155 -6.57 1.25 12.48
C ALA A 155 -5.25 0.59 12.84
N ILE A 156 -4.13 1.27 12.60
CA ILE A 156 -2.82 0.79 13.03
C ILE A 156 -2.69 1.01 14.54
N GLU A 157 -2.34 -0.04 15.25
CA GLU A 157 -2.07 -0.09 16.67
C GLU A 157 -0.69 -0.70 16.96
N LYS A 158 -0.21 -0.50 18.18
CA LYS A 158 1.00 -1.18 18.67
C LYS A 158 0.63 -2.62 19.04
N LYS A 159 1.56 -3.53 18.81
CA LYS A 159 1.47 -4.91 19.31
C LYS A 159 1.74 -4.99 20.80
#